data_AF-A0A485BNT6-F1
#
_entry.id   AF-A0A485BNT6-F1
#
_cell.length_a   1.000
_cell.length_b   1.000
_cell.length_c   1.000
_cell.angle_alpha   90.00
_cell.angle_beta   90.00
_cell.angle_gamma   90.00
#
_symmetry.space_group_name_H-M   'P 1'
#
loop_
_entity.id
_entity.type
_entity.pdbx_description
1 polymer ?
#
loop_
_entity_poly.entity_id
_entity_poly.type
_entity_poly.pdbx_seq_one_letter_code
_entity_poly.pdbx_strand_id
1 'polypeptide(L)'
;MVRAAGIEVGWLAGKQKGKARQAQQEAIASGQVQMIVGTHAIFQEQVQFNGLALVIIDEQHRFGVHQRLALWGKRPAAGLPSPSADHDRHPDSTNPGDDRLRRS
;
A
#
# COMPACT_ATOMS: atom_id res chain seq x y z
N MET A 1 -9.40 22.43 4.84
CA MET A 1 -8.11 22.28 4.15
C MET A 1 -7.09 22.98 5.03
N VAL A 2 -6.03 22.28 5.44
CA VAL A 2 -4.99 22.82 6.33
C VAL A 2 -3.71 22.91 5.52
N ARG A 3 -3.04 24.05 5.60
CA ARG A 3 -1.81 24.33 4.85
C ARG A 3 -0.67 24.52 5.84
N ALA A 4 0.29 23.60 5.85
CA ALA A 4 1.43 23.62 6.77
C ALA A 4 2.73 23.65 5.94
N ALA A 5 3.61 24.62 6.19
CA ALA A 5 4.88 24.76 5.46
C ALA A 5 4.75 24.76 3.91
N GLY A 6 3.60 25.21 3.38
CA GLY A 6 3.32 25.20 1.93
C GLY A 6 2.78 23.87 1.39
N ILE A 7 2.62 22.85 2.23
CA ILE A 7 2.05 21.55 1.90
C ILE A 7 0.54 21.59 2.10
N GLU A 8 -0.20 21.15 1.08
CA GLU A 8 -1.63 20.94 1.14
C GLU A 8 -1.97 19.56 1.70
N VAL A 9 -2.75 19.58 2.78
CA VAL A 9 -3.20 18.37 3.49
C VAL A 9 -4.66 18.08 3.16
N GLY A 10 -4.88 16.93 2.53
CA GLY A 10 -6.19 16.36 2.25
C GLY A 10 -6.63 15.38 3.34
N TRP A 11 -7.94 15.20 3.46
CA TRP A 11 -8.55 14.26 4.40
C TRP A 11 -9.37 13.23 3.64
N LEU A 12 -9.17 11.95 3.91
CA LEU A 12 -9.88 10.86 3.23
C LEU A 12 -10.34 9.78 4.23
N ALA A 13 -11.62 9.84 4.60
CA ALA A 13 -12.21 8.93 5.58
C ALA A 13 -13.40 8.18 4.99
N GLY A 14 -13.66 6.97 5.47
CA GLY A 14 -14.73 6.11 4.95
C GLY A 14 -16.15 6.70 4.99
N LYS A 15 -16.38 7.70 5.85
CA LYS A 15 -17.65 8.42 5.94
C LYS A 15 -17.84 9.47 4.83
N GLN A 16 -16.77 9.84 4.10
CA GLN A 16 -16.87 10.76 2.96
C GLN A 16 -17.37 10.01 1.71
N LYS A 17 -18.44 10.53 1.10
CA LYS A 17 -19.12 9.94 -0.07
C LYS A 17 -19.45 11.03 -1.09
N GLY A 18 -19.74 10.61 -2.33
CA GLY A 18 -20.21 11.49 -3.40
C GLY A 18 -19.15 12.49 -3.87
N LYS A 19 -19.60 13.68 -4.27
CA LYS A 19 -18.77 14.71 -4.92
C LYS A 19 -17.55 15.15 -4.11
N ALA A 20 -17.68 15.24 -2.78
CA ALA A 20 -16.58 15.64 -1.91
C ALA A 20 -15.41 14.63 -1.95
N ARG A 21 -15.73 13.34 -1.99
CA ARG A 21 -14.73 12.28 -2.10
C ARG A 21 -14.04 12.31 -3.46
N GLN A 22 -14.81 12.51 -4.52
CA GLN A 22 -14.31 12.54 -5.89
C GLN A 22 -13.36 13.72 -6.11
N ALA A 23 -13.74 14.93 -5.64
CA ALA A 23 -12.88 16.10 -5.70
C ALA A 23 -11.56 15.91 -4.93
N GLN A 24 -11.59 15.26 -3.76
CA GLN A 24 -10.36 14.91 -3.04
C GLN A 24 -9.50 13.91 -3.82
N GLN A 25 -10.09 12.88 -4.43
CA GLN A 25 -9.34 11.91 -5.25
C GLN A 25 -8.66 12.58 -6.45
N GLU A 26 -9.35 13.50 -7.13
CA GLU A 26 -8.79 14.28 -8.24
C GLU A 26 -7.66 15.22 -7.78
N ALA A 27 -7.83 15.88 -6.63
CA ALA A 27 -6.78 16.72 -6.05
C ALA A 27 -5.53 15.91 -5.64
N ILE A 28 -5.72 14.68 -5.18
CA ILE A 28 -4.63 13.75 -4.86
C ILE A 28 -3.92 13.26 -6.14
N ALA A 29 -4.70 12.85 -7.14
CA ALA A 29 -4.17 12.35 -8.40
C ALA A 29 -3.40 13.42 -9.19
N SER A 30 -3.86 14.68 -9.14
CA SER A 30 -3.19 15.83 -9.76
C SER A 30 -1.97 16.33 -8.96
N GLY A 31 -1.78 15.86 -7.72
CA GLY A 31 -0.70 16.33 -6.85
C GLY A 31 -0.95 17.69 -6.19
N GLN A 32 -2.17 18.24 -6.29
CA GLN A 32 -2.57 19.44 -5.54
C GLN A 32 -2.57 19.19 -4.03
N VAL A 33 -2.83 17.96 -3.62
CA VAL A 33 -2.69 17.48 -2.23
C VAL A 33 -1.45 16.59 -2.16
N GLN A 34 -0.48 16.95 -1.32
CA GLN A 34 0.76 16.17 -1.17
C GLN A 34 0.76 15.28 0.08
N MET A 35 -0.05 15.63 1.09
CA MET A 35 -0.21 14.82 2.29
C MET A 35 -1.67 14.44 2.48
N ILE A 36 -1.92 13.17 2.77
CA ILE A 36 -3.28 12.66 2.97
C ILE A 36 -3.32 12.00 4.32
N VAL A 37 -4.30 12.41 5.13
CA VAL A 37 -4.59 11.77 6.41
C VAL A 37 -5.97 11.16 6.33
N GLY A 38 -6.14 9.98 6.91
CA GLY A 38 -7.40 9.28 6.79
C GLY A 38 -7.39 7.92 7.42
N THR A 39 -8.48 7.19 7.19
CA THR A 39 -8.67 5.85 7.76
C THR A 39 -8.35 4.78 6.72
N HIS A 40 -8.66 3.53 7.05
CA HIS A 40 -8.61 2.37 6.15
C HIS A 40 -9.25 2.61 4.76
N ALA A 41 -10.11 3.62 4.61
CA ALA A 41 -10.69 4.03 3.33
C ALA A 41 -9.67 4.54 2.30
N ILE A 42 -8.47 4.93 2.73
CA ILE A 42 -7.36 5.31 1.83
C ILE A 42 -6.92 4.14 0.95
N PHE A 43 -7.04 2.90 1.44
CA PHE A 43 -6.59 1.69 0.74
C PHE A 43 -7.62 1.11 -0.23
N GLN A 44 -8.73 1.81 -0.47
CA GLN A 44 -9.68 1.39 -1.49
C GLN A 44 -9.04 1.53 -2.88
N GLU A 45 -9.33 0.60 -3.80
CA GLU A 45 -8.72 0.50 -5.14
C GLU A 45 -8.73 1.83 -5.94
N GLN A 46 -9.65 2.73 -5.60
CA GLN A 46 -9.97 3.97 -6.30
C GLN A 46 -9.05 5.17 -6.00
N VAL A 47 -8.09 5.09 -5.06
CA VAL A 47 -7.20 6.23 -4.77
C VAL A 47 -5.93 6.14 -5.61
N GLN A 48 -5.75 7.06 -6.55
CA GLN A 48 -4.54 7.20 -7.36
C GLN A 48 -3.69 8.35 -6.81
N PHE A 49 -2.42 8.07 -6.51
CA PHE A 49 -1.49 9.07 -6.01
C PHE A 49 -0.58 9.54 -7.14
N ASN A 50 -0.29 10.83 -7.23
CA ASN A 50 0.69 11.36 -8.19
C ASN A 50 2.11 10.81 -7.95
N GLY A 51 2.46 10.56 -6.69
CA GLY A 51 3.74 9.96 -6.31
C GLY A 51 3.76 9.58 -4.83
N LEU A 52 3.55 8.30 -4.53
CA LEU A 52 3.50 7.80 -3.16
C LEU A 52 4.92 7.51 -2.62
N ALA A 53 5.49 8.45 -1.86
CA ALA A 53 6.83 8.28 -1.27
C ALA A 53 6.80 7.51 0.06
N LEU A 54 5.91 7.92 0.97
CA LEU A 54 5.82 7.41 2.34
C LEU A 54 4.38 7.06 2.69
N VAL A 55 4.20 5.94 3.40
CA VAL A 55 2.94 5.56 4.02
C VAL A 55 3.21 5.26 5.48
N ILE A 56 2.41 5.86 6.37
CA ILE A 56 2.39 5.54 7.79
C ILE A 56 1.03 4.92 8.08
N ILE A 57 1.04 3.76 8.74
CA ILE A 57 -0.16 2.99 9.07
C ILE A 57 -0.18 2.77 10.57
N ASP A 58 -1.23 3.29 11.21
CA ASP A 58 -1.55 2.97 12.61
C ASP A 58 -2.41 1.70 12.63
N GLU A 59 -2.14 0.77 13.56
CA GLU A 59 -2.79 -0.55 13.64
C GLU A 59 -2.48 -1.49 12.44
N GLN A 60 -1.21 -1.57 12.02
CA GLN A 60 -0.74 -2.38 10.88
C GLN A 60 -1.24 -3.84 10.87
N HIS A 61 -1.55 -4.42 12.04
CA HIS A 61 -2.05 -5.79 12.16
C HIS A 61 -3.48 -5.98 11.64
N ARG A 62 -4.27 -4.90 11.44
CA ARG A 62 -5.58 -4.98 10.77
C ARG A 62 -5.49 -4.95 9.25
N PHE A 63 -4.30 -4.72 8.70
CA PHE A 63 -4.07 -4.59 7.27
C PHE A 63 -3.55 -5.91 6.70
N GLY A 64 -4.38 -6.56 5.89
CA GLY A 64 -4.02 -7.78 5.18
C GLY A 64 -2.86 -7.57 4.21
N VAL A 65 -2.09 -8.63 3.94
CA VAL A 65 -0.92 -8.64 3.05
C VAL A 65 -1.22 -7.97 1.68
N HIS A 66 -2.40 -8.25 1.11
CA HIS A 66 -2.84 -7.69 -0.18
C HIS A 66 -2.92 -6.16 -0.20
N GLN A 67 -3.35 -5.52 0.91
CA GLN A 67 -3.45 -4.06 0.97
C GLN A 67 -2.06 -3.39 1.00
N ARG A 68 -1.08 -4.04 1.65
CA ARG A 68 0.31 -3.57 1.66
C ARG A 68 0.97 -3.70 0.28
N LEU A 69 0.73 -4.82 -0.41
CA LEU A 69 1.19 -5.05 -1.78
C LEU A 69 0.64 -3.99 -2.76
N ALA A 70 -0.65 -3.64 -2.65
CA ALA A 70 -1.28 -2.65 -3.51
C ALA A 70 -0.68 -1.24 -3.41
N LEU A 71 -0.09 -0.88 -2.27
CA LEU A 71 0.62 0.40 -2.10
C LEU A 71 1.94 0.43 -2.84
N TRP A 72 2.65 -0.70 -2.90
CA TRP A 72 3.93 -0.78 -3.62
C TRP A 72 3.73 -0.56 -5.12
N GLY A 73 2.64 -1.07 -5.70
CA GLY A 73 2.29 -0.80 -7.10
C GLY A 73 1.91 0.65 -7.40
N LYS A 74 1.62 1.47 -6.38
CA LYS A 74 1.29 2.90 -6.52
C LYS A 74 2.50 3.83 -6.38
N ARG A 75 3.70 3.28 -6.17
CA ARG A 75 4.95 4.04 -6.13
C ARG A 75 5.43 4.32 -7.56
N PRO A 76 6.04 5.50 -7.82
CA PRO A 76 6.80 5.71 -9.05
C PRO A 76 7.90 4.65 -9.17
N ALA A 77 8.17 4.15 -10.38
CA ALA A 77 9.19 3.12 -10.65
C ALA A 77 10.65 3.56 -10.37
N ALA A 78 10.86 4.69 -9.72
CA ALA A 78 12.17 5.29 -9.48
C ALA A 78 12.86 4.65 -8.25
N GLY A 79 13.71 3.66 -8.52
CA GLY A 79 14.98 3.45 -7.82
C GLY A 79 14.99 2.75 -6.45
N LEU A 80 13.86 2.32 -5.89
CA LEU A 80 13.86 1.50 -4.68
C LEU A 80 13.78 0.00 -5.05
N PRO A 81 14.62 -0.87 -4.46
CA PRO A 81 14.58 -2.30 -4.76
C PRO A 81 13.21 -2.87 -4.41
N SER A 82 12.58 -3.52 -5.39
CA SER A 82 11.39 -4.34 -5.17
C SER A 82 11.71 -5.37 -4.08
N PRO A 83 10.85 -5.56 -3.07
CA PRO A 83 11.06 -6.63 -2.12
C PRO A 83 11.04 -7.95 -2.90
N SER A 84 12.18 -8.64 -2.95
CA SER A 84 12.25 -10.00 -3.49
C SER A 84 11.23 -10.85 -2.75
N ALA A 85 10.47 -11.66 -3.48
CA ALA A 85 9.37 -12.51 -3.00
C ALA A 85 9.82 -13.63 -2.02
N ASP A 86 10.98 -13.49 -1.38
CA ASP A 86 11.63 -14.49 -0.54
C ASP A 86 11.15 -14.47 0.94
N HIS A 87 10.16 -13.66 1.31
CA HIS A 87 9.66 -13.62 2.69
C HIS A 87 8.77 -14.82 3.07
N ASP A 88 8.39 -15.68 2.11
CA ASP A 88 7.55 -16.86 2.32
C ASP A 88 8.34 -18.18 2.47
N ARG A 89 9.69 -18.15 2.49
CA ARG A 89 10.47 -19.36 2.83
C ARG A 89 10.49 -19.59 4.33
N HIS A 90 9.50 -20.34 4.81
CA HIS A 90 9.59 -21.06 6.07
C HIS A 90 10.81 -22.01 6.01
N PRO A 91 11.80 -21.91 6.91
CA PRO A 91 12.90 -22.86 6.90
C PRO A 91 12.44 -24.19 7.48
N ASP A 92 12.69 -25.24 6.71
CA ASP A 92 12.87 -26.62 7.12
C ASP A 92 11.63 -27.47 7.52
N SER A 93 11.23 -28.32 6.58
CA SER A 93 10.92 -29.71 6.92
C SER A 93 11.52 -30.61 5.83
N THR A 94 12.79 -30.95 6.01
CA THR A 94 13.41 -32.10 5.37
C THR A 94 12.48 -33.32 5.50
N ASN A 95 11.86 -33.78 4.41
CA ASN A 95 10.98 -34.95 4.40
C ASN A 95 11.85 -36.22 4.32
N PRO A 96 11.94 -37.06 5.36
CA PRO A 96 12.84 -38.22 5.37
C PRO A 96 12.26 -39.45 4.62
N GLY A 97 11.26 -39.25 3.75
CA GLY A 97 10.50 -40.34 3.12
C GLY A 97 10.87 -40.70 1.68
N ASP A 98 11.68 -39.89 0.98
CA ASP A 98 11.85 -39.99 -0.48
C ASP A 98 13.18 -40.65 -0.92
N ASP A 99 13.55 -41.77 -0.29
CA ASP A 99 14.78 -42.53 -0.63
C ASP A 99 14.50 -43.99 -1.02
N ARG A 100 13.26 -44.32 -1.43
CA ARG A 100 12.84 -45.71 -1.69
C ARG A 100 12.45 -46.06 -3.13
N LEU A 101 12.79 -45.24 -4.13
CA LEU A 101 12.44 -45.56 -5.53
C LEU A 101 13.59 -45.51 -6.55
N ARG A 102 14.86 -45.62 -6.12
CA ARG A 102 16.01 -45.54 -7.04
C ARG A 102 17.06 -46.65 -6.92
N ARG A 103 16.69 -47.88 -6.55
CA ARG A 103 17.53 -49.06 -6.84
C ARG A 103 16.68 -50.28 -7.16
N SER A 104 17.01 -50.88 -8.31
CA SER A 104 16.69 -52.23 -8.82
C SER A 104 15.21 -52.59 -9.01
#